data_AF-C5M150-F1
#
_entry.id   AF-C5M150-F1
#
_cell.length_a   1.000
_cell.length_b   1.000
_cell.length_c   1.000
_cell.angle_alpha   90.00
_cell.angle_beta   90.00
_cell.angle_gamma   90.00
#
_symmetry.space_group_name_H-M   'P 1'
#
loop_
_entity.id
_entity.type
_entity.pdbx_description
1 polymer ?
#
loop_
_entity_poly.entity_id
_entity_poly.type
_entity_poly.pdbx_seq_one_letter_code
_entity_poly.pdbx_strand_id
1 'polypeptide(L)'
;MSKHERVVTITKLISRMVQDTHRLVAIKKTEYIFDDLVDCKRTLREIGILTRLFHSSIIKLVDIIVPEDLLKFNDIYLEVMRDDIRDLEN
;
A
#
# COMPACT_ATOMS: atom_id res chain seq x y z
N MET A 1 -24.53 8.50 -16.46
CA MET A 1 -25.12 7.50 -15.54
C MET A 1 -24.67 6.11 -15.97
N SER A 2 -24.39 5.22 -15.00
CA SER A 2 -23.89 3.83 -15.14
C SER A 2 -22.35 3.75 -15.17
N LYS A 3 -21.61 3.16 -14.22
CA LYS A 3 -21.90 2.32 -13.04
C LYS A 3 -20.86 2.63 -11.96
N HIS A 4 -21.33 3.02 -10.78
CA HIS A 4 -20.56 2.95 -9.53
C HIS A 4 -20.48 1.49 -9.11
N GLU A 5 -19.57 0.76 -9.74
CA GLU A 5 -19.13 -0.54 -9.27
C GLU A 5 -17.61 -0.56 -9.44
N ARG A 6 -16.95 0.42 -8.79
CA ARG A 6 -15.52 0.29 -8.49
C ARG A 6 -15.45 -0.82 -7.46
N VAL A 7 -15.46 -2.07 -7.95
CA VAL A 7 -14.76 -3.18 -7.30
C VAL A 7 -13.48 -2.55 -6.79
N VAL A 8 -13.28 -2.53 -5.48
CA VAL A 8 -12.00 -2.15 -4.91
C VAL A 8 -11.03 -3.13 -5.53
N THR A 9 -10.36 -2.72 -6.61
CA THR A 9 -9.39 -3.55 -7.30
C THR A 9 -8.37 -3.86 -6.22
N ILE A 10 -8.40 -5.08 -5.70
CA ILE A 10 -7.34 -5.59 -4.84
C ILE A 10 -6.18 -5.75 -5.81
N THR A 11 -5.46 -4.66 -6.01
CA THR A 11 -4.26 -4.66 -6.81
C THR A 11 -3.34 -5.70 -6.21
N LYS A 12 -2.91 -6.62 -7.06
CA LYS A 12 -2.15 -7.82 -6.76
C LYS A 12 -1.27 -7.67 -5.50
N LEU A 13 -1.70 -8.29 -4.41
CA LEU A 13 -0.92 -8.37 -3.19
C LEU A 13 0.12 -9.47 -3.37
N ILE A 14 1.39 -9.09 -3.47
CA ILE A 14 2.49 -10.05 -3.50
C ILE A 14 3.19 -9.99 -2.16
N SER A 15 3.28 -11.12 -1.46
CA SER A 15 4.08 -11.22 -0.24
C SER A 15 5.55 -11.40 -0.58
N ARG A 16 6.44 -10.59 0.02
CA ARG A 16 7.89 -10.74 -0.06
C ARG A 16 8.45 -10.92 1.34
N MET A 17 9.49 -11.74 1.48
CA MET A 17 10.26 -11.86 2.71
C MET A 17 11.45 -10.90 2.63
N VAL A 18 11.56 -9.99 3.59
CA VAL A 18 12.71 -9.09 3.70
C VAL A 18 13.86 -9.89 4.31
N GLN A 19 14.95 -10.08 3.55
CA GLN A 19 16.06 -10.99 3.89
C GLN A 19 16.67 -10.69 5.26
N ASP A 20 16.73 -9.41 5.66
CA ASP A 20 17.39 -8.99 6.89
C ASP A 20 16.51 -9.12 8.14
N THR A 21 15.19 -9.18 7.99
CA THR A 21 14.26 -9.14 9.14
C THR A 21 13.34 -10.36 9.25
N HIS A 22 13.33 -11.25 8.25
CA HIS A 22 12.39 -12.38 8.16
C HIS A 22 10.91 -11.96 8.25
N ARG A 23 10.60 -10.69 8.01
CA ARG A 23 9.24 -10.18 8.05
C ARG A 23 8.58 -10.33 6.69
N LEU A 24 7.33 -10.76 6.72
CA LEU A 24 6.45 -10.82 5.56
C LEU A 24 5.89 -9.43 5.31
N VAL A 25 6.23 -8.87 4.16
CA VAL A 25 5.66 -7.62 3.66
C VAL A 25 4.75 -7.92 2.50
N ALA A 26 3.85 -7.00 2.21
CA ALA A 26 2.93 -7.07 1.10
C ALA A 26 3.12 -5.85 0.19
N ILE A 27 3.17 -6.06 -1.12
CA ILE A 27 3.26 -4.96 -2.09
C ILE A 27 1.86 -4.61 -2.56
N LYS A 28 1.40 -3.39 -2.24
CA LYS A 28 0.16 -2.81 -2.75
C LYS A 28 0.48 -1.92 -3.95
N LYS A 29 0.12 -2.36 -5.15
CA LYS A 29 0.15 -1.50 -6.34
C LYS A 29 -1.12 -0.62 -6.36
N THR A 30 -1.06 0.59 -6.90
CA THR A 30 -2.27 1.37 -7.27
C THR A 30 -2.04 1.90 -8.66
N GLU A 31 -2.91 1.52 -9.59
CA GLU A 31 -2.78 1.84 -11.02
C GLU A 31 -3.60 3.07 -11.39
N TYR A 32 -3.19 3.75 -12.44
CA TYR A 32 -3.94 4.87 -13.03
C TYR A 32 -4.25 6.01 -12.04
N ILE A 33 -3.30 6.34 -11.17
CA ILE A 33 -3.55 7.23 -10.02
C ILE A 33 -3.87 8.68 -10.42
N PHE A 34 -3.60 9.08 -11.65
CA PHE A 34 -3.87 10.42 -12.15
C PHE A 34 -5.15 10.52 -13.00
N ASP A 35 -5.82 9.40 -13.29
CA ASP A 35 -7.03 9.36 -14.13
C ASP A 35 -8.25 9.97 -13.42
N ASP A 36 -8.31 9.89 -12.09
CA ASP A 36 -9.36 10.49 -11.25
C ASP A 36 -8.73 11.29 -10.10
N LEU A 37 -8.87 12.62 -10.11
CA LEU A 37 -8.33 13.51 -9.08
C LEU A 37 -8.91 13.24 -7.68
N VAL A 38 -10.13 12.71 -7.57
CA VAL A 38 -10.74 12.33 -6.28
C VAL A 38 -10.03 11.10 -5.73
N ASP A 39 -9.76 10.10 -6.57
CA ASP A 39 -9.04 8.90 -6.15
C ASP A 39 -7.56 9.19 -5.91
N CYS A 40 -6.93 10.03 -6.72
CA CYS A 40 -5.58 10.54 -6.47
C CYS A 40 -5.44 11.13 -5.05
N LYS A 41 -6.38 12.02 -4.67
CA LYS A 41 -6.43 12.60 -3.32
C LYS A 41 -6.72 11.57 -2.23
N ARG A 42 -7.52 10.55 -2.51
CA ARG A 42 -7.78 9.45 -1.55
C ARG A 42 -6.52 8.63 -1.31
N THR A 43 -5.79 8.27 -2.36
CA THR A 43 -4.51 7.57 -2.28
C THR A 43 -3.47 8.38 -1.51
N LEU A 44 -3.36 9.69 -1.81
CA LEU A 44 -2.46 10.58 -1.06
C LEU A 44 -2.85 10.67 0.42
N ARG A 45 -4.16 10.75 0.72
CA ARG A 45 -4.65 10.76 2.11
C ARG A 45 -4.32 9.45 2.81
N GLU A 46 -4.50 8.31 2.16
CA GLU A 46 -4.15 7.00 2.72
C GLU A 46 -2.68 6.95 3.10
N ILE A 47 -1.77 7.28 2.18
CA ILE A 47 -0.33 7.34 2.44
C ILE A 47 -0.01 8.30 3.59
N GLY A 48 -0.61 9.49 3.58
CA GLY A 48 -0.45 10.46 4.65
C GLY A 48 -0.91 9.93 6.01
N ILE A 49 -2.03 9.21 6.07
CA ILE A 49 -2.52 8.63 7.32
C ILE A 49 -1.57 7.51 7.79
N LEU A 50 -1.21 6.58 6.91
CA LEU A 50 -0.35 5.44 7.23
C LEU A 50 1.06 5.85 7.66
N THR A 51 1.59 6.96 7.14
CA THR A 51 2.90 7.51 7.57
C THR A 51 2.89 8.12 8.98
N ARG A 52 1.71 8.41 9.54
CA ARG A 52 1.55 9.07 10.85
C ARG A 52 0.97 8.18 11.93
N LEU A 53 0.36 7.04 11.57
CA LEU A 53 -0.22 6.11 12.52
C LEU A 53 0.79 5.02 12.87
N PHE A 54 1.11 4.90 14.16
CA PHE A 54 2.01 3.89 14.70
C PHE A 54 1.30 3.10 15.78
N HIS A 55 0.69 1.97 15.40
CA HIS A 55 -0.01 1.09 16.32
C HIS A 55 -0.06 -0.34 15.75
N SER A 56 0.07 -1.35 16.61
CA SER A 56 0.13 -2.77 16.21
C SER A 56 -1.10 -3.24 15.43
N SER A 57 -2.28 -2.72 15.77
CA SER A 57 -3.53 -3.05 15.07
C SER A 57 -3.73 -2.31 13.74
N ILE A 58 -2.80 -1.46 13.33
CA ILE A 58 -2.87 -0.66 12.11
C ILE A 58 -1.79 -1.17 11.15
N ILE A 59 -2.17 -1.33 9.87
CA ILE A 59 -1.20 -1.69 8.82
C ILE A 59 -0.12 -0.60 8.78
N LYS A 60 1.13 -1.01 8.79
CA LYS A 60 2.27 -0.10 8.71
C LYS A 60 2.70 0.05 7.25
N LEU A 61 2.88 1.30 6.83
CA LEU A 61 3.65 1.59 5.61
C LEU A 61 5.13 1.39 5.93
N VAL A 62 5.76 0.43 5.25
CA VAL A 62 7.18 0.12 5.38
C VAL A 62 7.98 1.02 4.45
N ASP A 63 7.61 1.04 3.17
CA ASP A 63 8.32 1.82 2.15
C ASP A 63 7.40 2.18 0.97
N ILE A 64 7.84 3.11 0.14
CA ILE A 64 7.24 3.45 -1.16
C ILE A 64 8.29 3.15 -2.23
N ILE A 65 7.99 2.23 -3.13
CA ILE A 65 8.92 1.91 -4.22
C ILE A 65 8.93 3.09 -5.18
N VAL A 66 10.11 3.67 -5.35
CA VAL A 66 10.34 4.81 -6.23
C VAL A 66 10.09 4.39 -7.69
N PRO A 67 9.18 5.06 -8.43
CA PRO A 67 8.99 4.80 -9.85
C PRO A 67 10.26 5.07 -10.66
N GLU A 68 10.44 4.37 -11.79
CA GLU A 68 11.60 4.58 -12.68
C GLU A 68 11.66 6.01 -13.25
N ASP A 69 10.50 6.61 -13.56
CA ASP A 69 10.39 8.00 -14.04
C ASP A 69 9.38 8.78 -13.18
N LEU A 70 9.91 9.68 -12.35
CA LEU A 70 9.13 10.53 -11.44
C LEU A 70 8.26 11.57 -12.15
N LEU A 71 8.50 11.85 -13.44
CA LEU A 71 7.73 12.81 -14.22
C LEU A 71 6.58 12.16 -15.00
N LYS A 72 6.63 10.85 -15.21
CA LYS A 72 5.69 10.13 -16.11
C LYS A 72 5.02 8.91 -15.51
N PHE A 73 5.27 8.58 -14.25
CA PHE A 73 4.60 7.46 -13.61
C PHE A 73 3.08 7.64 -13.62
N ASN A 74 2.33 6.54 -13.69
CA ASN A 74 0.88 6.53 -13.46
C ASN A 74 0.47 5.49 -12.42
N ASP A 75 1.43 4.75 -11.88
CA ASP A 75 1.23 3.71 -10.89
C ASP A 75 2.14 3.97 -9.68
N ILE A 76 1.67 3.63 -8.48
CA ILE A 76 2.50 3.63 -7.27
C ILE A 76 2.53 2.25 -6.63
N TYR A 77 3.58 1.95 -5.89
CA TYR A 77 3.75 0.69 -5.18
C TYR A 77 4.15 0.98 -3.73
N LEU A 78 3.35 0.46 -2.80
CA LEU A 78 3.54 0.63 -1.37
C LEU A 78 3.91 -0.72 -0.76
N GLU A 79 5.03 -0.77 -0.05
CA GLU A 79 5.39 -1.90 0.78
C GLU A 79 4.71 -1.72 2.14
N VAL A 80 3.80 -2.63 2.49
CA VAL A 80 3.04 -2.58 3.73
C VAL A 80 3.24 -3.84 4.53
N MET A 81 3.12 -3.72 5.85
CA MET A 81 3.27 -4.84 6.78
C MET A 81 2.16 -4.78 7.81
N ARG A 82 1.66 -5.96 8.19
CA ARG A 82 0.86 -6.09 9.39
C ARG A 82 1.75 -6.68 10.47
N ASP A 83 1.81 -6.03 11.63
CA ASP A 83 2.31 -6.69 12.83
C ASP A 83 1.25 -7.72 13.24
N ASP A 84 1.35 -8.93 12.70
CA ASP A 84 0.63 -10.07 13.25
C ASP A 84 1.22 -10.34 14.64
N ILE A 85 0.43 -10.24 15.70
CA ILE A 85 0.80 -10.77 17.01
C ILE A 85 0.91 -12.29 16.85
N ARG A 86 2.11 -12.79 16.56
CA ARG A 86 2.46 -14.21 16.66
C ARG A 86 3.70 -14.33 17.52
N ASP A 87 3.56 -13.94 18.78
CA ASP A 87 4.54 -14.23 19.83
C ASP A 87 3.80 -14.46 21.15
N LEU A 88 2.89 -15.43 21.16
CA LEU A 88 2.50 -16.29 22.27
C LEU A 88 2.00 -17.55 21.54
N GLU A 89 2.73 -18.65 21.47
CA GLU A 89 3.10 -19.53 22.58
C GLU A 89 4.35 -20.37 22.22
N ASN A 90 5.23 -20.51 23.21
CA ASN A 90 6.03 -21.71 23.45
C ASN A 90 5.11 -22.85 23.90
#